data_AF-A0A941G753-F1
#
_entry.id   AF-A0A941G753-F1
#
_cell.length_a   1.000
_cell.length_b   1.000
_cell.length_c   1.000
_cell.angle_alpha   90.00
_cell.angle_beta   90.00
_cell.angle_gamma   90.00
#
_symmetry.space_group_name_H-M   'P 1'
#
loop_
_entity.id
_entity.type
_entity.pdbx_description
1 polymer ?
#
loop_
_entity_poly.entity_id
_entity_poly.type
_entity_poly.pdbx_seq_one_letter_code
_entity_poly.pdbx_strand_id
1 'polypeptide(L)'
;MTVPVDVETGPRAPASAFLDPSLLQSAPDKGEIRIARDAGVSGAAVNVLIYLDGRHVVNVDANRVAVLRVPAGMRKIGIQYFNVSEPVEYHELRVEPGKHYDYRISGTAGLLMGEWRFERLN
;
A
#
# COMPACT_ATOMS: atom_id res chain seq x y z
N MET A 1 -11.01 -11.21 -10.57
CA MET A 1 -9.65 -10.79 -10.98
C MET A 1 -9.62 -9.28 -10.95
N THR A 2 -8.54 -8.70 -10.46
CA THR A 2 -8.37 -7.25 -10.40
C THR A 2 -7.81 -6.68 -11.70
N VAL A 3 -7.96 -5.37 -11.91
CA VAL A 3 -7.44 -4.64 -13.07
C VAL A 3 -6.30 -3.73 -12.62
N PRO A 4 -5.12 -3.79 -13.28
CA PRO A 4 -3.98 -2.96 -12.94
C PRO A 4 -4.33 -1.48 -12.77
N VAL A 5 -3.84 -0.87 -11.70
CA VAL A 5 -3.83 0.58 -11.52
C VAL A 5 -2.40 1.06 -11.67
N ASP A 6 -2.21 2.10 -12.48
CA ASP A 6 -0.92 2.73 -12.66
C ASP A 6 -0.49 3.48 -11.38
N VAL A 7 0.71 3.20 -10.88
CA VAL A 7 1.19 3.76 -9.62
C VAL A 7 1.55 5.25 -9.71
N GLU A 8 1.89 5.73 -10.91
CA GLU A 8 2.28 7.12 -11.16
C GLU A 8 1.07 8.03 -11.39
N THR A 9 0.06 7.54 -12.11
CA THR A 9 -1.07 8.33 -12.61
C THR A 9 -2.40 7.95 -11.97
N GLY A 10 -2.47 6.84 -11.25
CA GLY A 10 -3.68 6.36 -10.58
C GLY A 10 -4.23 7.33 -9.53
N PRO A 11 -5.55 7.27 -9.24
CA PRO A 11 -6.17 8.17 -8.26
C PRO A 11 -5.53 8.02 -6.87
N ARG A 12 -5.15 9.14 -6.25
CA ARG A 12 -4.51 9.10 -4.93
C ARG A 12 -5.53 8.76 -3.83
N ALA A 13 -5.09 7.96 -2.86
CA ALA A 13 -5.86 7.75 -1.64
C ALA A 13 -6.11 9.09 -0.94
N PRO A 14 -7.34 9.36 -0.45
CA PRO A 14 -7.64 10.60 0.25
C PRO A 14 -6.86 10.68 1.57
N ALA A 15 -6.66 11.88 2.12
CA ALA A 15 -5.97 12.05 3.40
C ALA A 15 -6.65 11.28 4.55
N SER A 16 -7.98 11.12 4.51
CA SER A 16 -8.75 10.33 5.49
C SER A 16 -8.41 8.83 5.50
N ALA A 17 -7.71 8.33 4.48
CA ALA A 17 -7.21 6.96 4.46
C ALA A 17 -6.01 6.75 5.39
N PHE A 18 -5.29 7.82 5.75
CA PHE A 18 -4.05 7.76 6.52
C PHE A 18 -4.34 7.94 8.01
N LEU A 19 -3.96 6.95 8.81
CA LEU A 19 -4.05 6.97 10.27
C LEU A 19 -2.90 7.75 10.90
N ASP A 20 -1.78 7.90 10.18
CA ASP A 20 -0.65 8.75 10.54
C ASP A 20 -0.49 9.89 9.53
N PRO A 21 -0.95 11.12 9.87
CA PRO A 21 -0.84 12.28 8.99
C PRO A 21 0.60 12.71 8.68
N SER A 22 1.59 12.32 9.48
CA SER A 22 2.99 12.68 9.23
C SER A 22 3.52 12.06 7.92
N LEU A 23 2.91 10.96 7.49
CA LEU A 23 3.23 10.25 6.24
C LEU A 23 2.73 10.97 5.00
N LEU A 24 1.86 11.98 5.15
CA LEU A 24 1.41 12.82 4.04
C LEU A 24 2.37 13.97 3.74
N GLN A 25 3.31 14.28 4.63
CA GLN A 25 4.17 15.45 4.52
C GLN A 25 5.51 15.12 3.86
N SER A 26 5.84 15.83 2.78
CA SER A 26 7.16 15.77 2.13
C SER A 26 8.22 16.45 2.99
N ALA A 27 9.41 15.87 3.00
CA ALA A 27 10.59 16.48 3.60
C ALA A 27 11.87 15.98 2.89
N PRO A 28 12.98 16.76 2.91
CA PRO A 28 14.21 16.40 2.22
C PRO A 28 14.87 15.10 2.71
N ASP A 29 14.55 14.64 3.92
CA ASP A 29 15.07 13.43 4.56
C ASP A 29 14.19 12.19 4.33
N LYS A 30 13.12 12.32 3.54
CA LYS A 30 12.15 11.27 3.27
C LYS A 30 12.25 10.71 1.86
N GLY A 31 11.96 9.42 1.74
CA GLY A 31 11.61 8.78 0.46
C GLY A 31 10.11 8.54 0.36
N GLU A 32 9.66 8.06 -0.79
CA GLU A 32 8.26 7.70 -1.05
C GLU A 32 8.09 6.19 -1.20
N ILE A 33 7.14 5.60 -0.49
CA ILE A 33 6.64 4.25 -0.80
C ILE A 33 5.27 4.43 -1.45
N ARG A 34 5.14 4.03 -2.70
CA ARG A 34 3.89 4.17 -3.47
C ARG A 34 3.27 2.80 -3.64
N ILE A 35 2.02 2.66 -3.27
CA ILE A 35 1.33 1.38 -3.23
C ILE A 35 0.05 1.51 -4.04
N ALA A 36 0.04 0.95 -5.24
CA ALA A 36 -1.15 0.87 -6.08
C ALA A 36 -1.98 -0.34 -5.70
N ARG A 37 -3.24 -0.11 -5.34
CA ARG A 37 -4.22 -1.19 -5.22
C ARG A 37 -5.06 -1.24 -6.49
N ASP A 38 -5.04 -2.39 -7.13
CA ASP A 38 -5.80 -2.64 -8.34
C ASP A 38 -7.30 -2.36 -8.18
N ALA A 39 -7.95 -2.12 -9.32
CA ALA A 39 -9.39 -1.96 -9.44
C ALA A 39 -10.10 -3.30 -9.68
N GLY A 40 -11.43 -3.26 -9.80
CA GLY A 40 -12.27 -4.43 -10.15
C GLY A 40 -13.14 -4.92 -8.99
N VAL A 41 -14.02 -5.88 -9.29
CA VAL A 41 -15.07 -6.35 -8.35
C VAL A 41 -14.56 -7.21 -7.20
N SER A 42 -13.41 -7.88 -7.36
CA SER A 42 -12.80 -8.69 -6.29
C SER A 42 -12.39 -7.81 -5.12
N GLY A 43 -13.01 -8.01 -3.94
CA GLY A 43 -12.67 -7.29 -2.73
C GLY A 43 -12.93 -5.77 -2.78
N ALA A 44 -13.69 -5.27 -3.76
CA ALA A 44 -13.92 -3.84 -3.96
C ALA A 44 -14.55 -3.14 -2.74
N ALA A 45 -15.38 -3.86 -1.99
CA ALA A 45 -16.10 -3.37 -0.82
C ALA A 45 -15.25 -3.32 0.46
N VAL A 46 -13.95 -3.62 0.35
CA VAL A 46 -13.08 -3.87 1.49
C VAL A 46 -11.78 -3.11 1.33
N ASN A 47 -11.17 -2.62 2.42
CA ASN A 47 -9.83 -2.02 2.40
C ASN A 47 -8.72 -3.05 2.47
N VAL A 48 -7.55 -2.69 1.93
CA VAL A 48 -6.28 -3.34 2.28
C VAL A 48 -5.57 -2.45 3.28
N LEU A 49 -5.17 -3.04 4.41
CA LEU A 49 -4.50 -2.36 5.50
C LEU A 49 -3.00 -2.35 5.21
N ILE A 50 -2.37 -1.19 5.29
CA ILE A 50 -0.93 -1.03 5.11
C ILE A 50 -0.28 -0.82 6.46
N TYR A 51 0.75 -1.61 6.73
CA TYR A 51 1.57 -1.53 7.92
C TYR A 51 2.94 -0.94 7.58
N LEU A 52 3.44 -0.06 8.44
CA LEU A 52 4.81 0.43 8.40
C LEU A 52 5.45 0.15 9.76
N ASP A 53 6.57 -0.57 9.77
CA ASP A 53 7.32 -0.96 10.98
C ASP A 53 6.41 -1.61 12.05
N GLY A 54 5.49 -2.47 11.61
CA GLY A 54 4.55 -3.19 12.46
C GLY A 54 3.29 -2.41 12.86
N ARG A 55 3.15 -1.14 12.46
CA ARG A 55 1.99 -0.30 12.80
C ARG A 55 1.07 -0.13 11.59
N HIS A 56 -0.23 -0.33 11.76
CA HIS A 56 -1.22 0.00 10.73
C HIS A 56 -1.27 1.52 10.52
N VAL A 57 -1.04 1.97 9.28
CA VAL A 57 -0.90 3.39 8.93
C VAL A 57 -1.85 3.87 7.85
N VAL A 58 -2.35 3.00 6.96
CA VAL A 58 -3.24 3.40 5.86
C VAL A 58 -4.27 2.32 5.52
N ASN A 59 -5.52 2.74 5.31
CA ASN A 59 -6.58 1.94 4.70
C ASN A 59 -6.67 2.26 3.20
N VAL A 60 -6.28 1.34 2.32
CA VAL A 60 -6.28 1.60 0.87
C VAL A 60 -7.53 1.00 0.24
N ASP A 61 -8.42 1.83 -0.31
CA ASP A 61 -9.55 1.41 -1.15
C ASP A 61 -9.08 0.82 -2.49
N ALA A 62 -9.94 0.04 -3.15
CA ALA A 62 -9.69 -0.39 -4.52
C ALA A 62 -9.59 0.81 -5.46
N ASN A 63 -8.83 0.69 -6.54
CA ASN A 63 -8.61 1.77 -7.50
C ASN A 63 -7.97 3.03 -6.87
N ARG A 64 -7.00 2.84 -5.97
CA ARG A 64 -6.27 3.93 -5.32
C ARG A 64 -4.78 3.66 -5.23
N VAL A 65 -4.01 4.75 -5.19
CA VAL A 65 -2.59 4.72 -4.88
C VAL A 65 -2.33 5.45 -3.57
N ALA A 66 -1.81 4.74 -2.57
CA ALA A 66 -1.28 5.35 -1.35
C ALA A 66 0.17 5.78 -1.58
N VAL A 67 0.52 7.00 -1.16
CA VAL A 67 1.90 7.51 -1.21
C VAL A 67 2.32 7.85 0.21
N LEU A 68 3.20 7.03 0.77
CA LEU A 68 3.74 7.18 2.11
C LEU A 68 5.07 7.92 2.02
N ARG A 69 5.20 9.03 2.74
CA ARG A 69 6.45 9.80 2.82
C ARG A 69 7.17 9.44 4.11
N VAL A 70 8.17 8.60 3.97
CA VAL A 70 8.78 7.86 5.08
C VAL A 70 10.22 8.35 5.29
N PRO A 71 10.65 8.61 6.54
CA PRO A 71 12.04 8.96 6.82
C PRO A 71 12.99 7.88 6.34
N ALA A 72 14.16 8.28 5.84
CA ALA A 72 15.18 7.34 5.39
C ALA A 72 15.61 6.34 6.47
N GLY A 73 16.06 5.16 6.02
CA GLY A 73 16.49 4.06 6.88
C GLY A 73 15.84 2.72 6.53
N MET A 74 16.16 1.69 7.31
CA MET A 74 15.50 0.39 7.17
C MET A 74 14.05 0.49 7.63
N ARG A 75 13.14 0.00 6.78
CA ARG A 75 11.70 -0.03 7.02
C ARG A 75 11.14 -1.40 6.70
N LYS A 76 10.06 -1.77 7.37
CA LYS A 76 9.23 -2.93 7.03
C LYS A 76 7.89 -2.42 6.56
N ILE A 77 7.59 -2.61 5.28
CA ILE A 77 6.25 -2.35 4.74
C ILE A 77 5.50 -3.66 4.75
N GLY A 78 4.27 -3.65 5.23
CA GLY A 78 3.44 -4.85 5.23
C GLY A 78 2.01 -4.57 4.86
N ILE A 79 1.29 -5.64 4.57
CA ILE A 79 -0.08 -5.56 4.11
C ILE A 79 -0.94 -6.62 4.77
N GLN A 80 -2.20 -6.27 5.02
CA GLN A 80 -3.19 -7.20 5.53
C GLN A 80 -4.51 -7.01 4.78
N TYR A 81 -5.06 -8.11 4.31
CA TYR A 81 -6.41 -8.16 3.76
C TYR A 81 -7.41 -8.36 4.89
N PHE A 82 -8.68 -8.06 4.67
CA PHE A 82 -9.80 -8.05 5.64
C PHE A 82 -9.84 -9.13 6.73
N ASN A 83 -9.16 -10.26 6.54
CA ASN A 83 -9.11 -11.32 7.51
C ASN A 83 -7.96 -11.11 8.51
N VAL A 84 -8.32 -10.63 9.70
CA VAL A 84 -7.42 -10.52 10.87
C VAL A 84 -6.79 -11.84 11.31
N SER A 85 -7.22 -12.98 10.76
CA SER A 85 -6.61 -14.30 11.03
C SER A 85 -5.35 -14.58 10.21
N GLU A 86 -5.14 -13.88 9.09
CA GLU A 86 -3.95 -14.07 8.25
C GLU A 86 -2.80 -13.18 8.74
N PRO A 87 -1.56 -13.69 8.78
CA PRO A 87 -0.40 -12.91 9.15
C PRO A 87 -0.18 -11.78 8.14
N VAL A 88 0.33 -10.66 8.63
CA VAL A 88 0.74 -9.54 7.77
C VAL A 88 1.95 -9.99 6.95
N GLU A 89 1.85 -9.89 5.62
CA GLU A 89 3.00 -10.08 4.74
C GLU A 89 3.88 -8.84 4.83
N TYR A 90 5.17 -9.00 5.15
CA TYR A 90 6.13 -7.89 5.26
C TYR A 90 7.26 -8.01 4.24
N HIS A 91 7.61 -6.88 3.62
CA HIS A 91 8.81 -6.69 2.83
C HIS A 91 9.73 -5.70 3.55
N GLU A 92 11.02 -6.03 3.63
CA GLU A 92 12.02 -5.11 4.14
C GLU A 92 12.58 -4.26 3.00
N LEU A 93 12.69 -2.95 3.22
CA LEU A 93 13.35 -2.05 2.29
C LEU A 93 14.21 -1.02 3.01
N ARG A 94 15.27 -0.57 2.35
CA ARG A 94 16.03 0.60 2.77
C ARG A 94 15.51 1.82 2.04
N VAL A 95 14.80 2.69 2.74
CA VAL A 95 14.31 3.96 2.19
C VAL A 95 15.45 4.96 2.12
N GLU A 96 15.63 5.56 0.95
CA GLU A 96 16.58 6.64 0.71
C GLU A 96 15.85 7.97 0.47
N PRO A 97 16.43 9.11 0.89
CA PRO A 97 15.82 10.41 0.64
C PRO A 97 15.63 10.70 -0.86
N GLY A 98 14.47 11.25 -1.23
CA GLY A 98 14.14 11.62 -2.62
C GLY A 98 13.95 10.45 -3.58
N LYS A 99 14.08 9.19 -3.12
CA LYS A 99 13.78 7.99 -3.92
C LYS A 99 12.33 7.57 -3.72
N HIS A 100 11.80 6.85 -4.70
CA HIS A 100 10.50 6.19 -4.61
C HIS A 100 10.64 4.68 -4.79
N TYR A 101 9.72 3.94 -4.18
CA TYR A 101 9.63 2.48 -4.24
C TYR A 101 8.19 2.12 -4.54
N ASP A 102 7.94 1.44 -5.66
CA ASP A 102 6.59 1.16 -6.10
C ASP A 102 6.19 -0.28 -5.80
N TYR A 103 4.99 -0.42 -5.26
CA TYR A 103 4.36 -1.67 -4.94
C TYR A 103 2.98 -1.77 -5.57
N ARG A 104 2.56 -2.99 -5.81
CA ARG A 104 1.24 -3.31 -6.32
C ARG A 104 0.56 -4.36 -5.47
N ILE A 105 -0.71 -4.10 -5.18
CA ILE A 105 -1.63 -5.04 -4.54
C ILE A 105 -2.63 -5.52 -5.59
N SER A 106 -2.57 -6.81 -5.90
CA SER A 106 -3.45 -7.46 -6.88
C SER A 106 -4.14 -8.69 -6.28
N GLY A 107 -5.30 -9.05 -6.83
CA GLY A 107 -6.10 -10.18 -6.35
C GLY A 107 -6.54 -11.11 -7.50
N THR A 108 -6.38 -12.42 -7.30
CA THR A 108 -6.96 -13.43 -8.19
C THR A 108 -8.43 -13.66 -7.83
N ALA A 109 -9.19 -14.33 -8.70
CA ALA A 109 -10.65 -14.38 -8.63
C ALA A 109 -11.21 -14.85 -7.26
N GLY A 110 -12.22 -14.15 -6.78
CA GLY A 110 -12.92 -14.42 -5.52
C GLY A 110 -13.56 -13.14 -4.98
N LEU A 111 -14.82 -13.17 -4.56
CA LEU A 111 -15.53 -11.98 -4.06
C LEU A 111 -14.95 -11.46 -2.74
N LEU A 112 -14.49 -12.36 -1.86
CA LEU A 112 -13.97 -12.03 -0.53
C LEU A 112 -12.69 -12.79 -0.12
N MET A 113 -12.41 -13.96 -0.72
CA MET A 113 -11.31 -14.87 -0.34
C MET A 113 -10.42 -15.25 -1.53
N GLY A 114 -10.11 -14.29 -2.40
CA GLY A 114 -9.13 -14.51 -3.47
C GLY A 114 -7.70 -14.54 -2.92
N GLU A 115 -6.78 -15.20 -3.62
CA GLU A 115 -5.36 -15.02 -3.32
C GLU A 115 -4.97 -13.59 -3.66
N TRP A 116 -4.31 -12.94 -2.72
CA TRP A 116 -3.80 -11.61 -2.94
C TRP A 116 -2.28 -11.62 -3.00
N ARG A 117 -1.73 -10.70 -3.76
CA ARG A 117 -0.29 -10.54 -3.96
C ARG A 117 0.13 -9.13 -3.64
N PHE A 118 1.25 -9.02 -2.94
CA PHE A 118 1.97 -7.78 -2.73
C PHE A 118 3.33 -7.88 -3.41
N GLU A 119 3.49 -7.11 -4.48
CA GLU A 119 4.64 -7.20 -5.35
C GLU A 119 5.33 -5.85 -5.46
N ARG A 120 6.66 -5.86 -5.43
CA ARG A 120 7.48 -4.69 -5.72
C ARG A 120 7.72 -4.61 -7.23
N LEU A 121 7.48 -3.46 -7.83
CA LEU A 121 7.53 -3.28 -9.30
C LEU A 121 8.95 -2.98 -9.83
N ASN A 122 9.88 -2.57 -8.95
CA ASN A 122 11.20 -2.02 -9.30
C ASN A 122 12.20 -2.04 -8.13
#